data_AF-A0A1C5LRE9-F1
#
_entry.id   AF-A0A1C5LRE9-F1
#
_cell.length_a   1.000
_cell.length_b   1.000
_cell.length_c   1.000
_cell.angle_alpha   90.00
_cell.angle_beta   90.00
_cell.angle_gamma   90.00
#
_symmetry.space_group_name_H-M   'P 1'
#
loop_
_entity.id
_entity.type
_entity.pdbx_description
1 polymer ?
#
loop_
_entity_poly.entity_id
_entity_poly.type
_entity_poly.pdbx_seq_one_letter_code
_entity_poly.pdbx_strand_id
1 'polypeptide(L)'
;MFKIRMDTETGFLSELNGLFSNRTEWHPRPLLEATEENCEAFRLWLEMLWAELPEALPTQTAAELVGYNPQRIHELIREETLHSIKMGNTQYCVKEEFICYMASPQKLSNPRTERYKELIREFKYKQRRCKRRMMNADT
;
A
#
# COMPACT_ATOMS: atom_id res chain seq x y z
N MET A 1 -39.05 15.78 16.07
CA MET A 1 -40.05 14.92 15.40
C MET A 1 -39.53 13.51 15.11
N PHE A 2 -38.39 13.33 14.42
CA PHE A 2 -37.86 12.00 14.08
C PHE A 2 -37.63 11.07 15.30
N LYS A 3 -36.95 11.58 16.34
CA LYS A 3 -36.62 10.81 17.55
C LYS A 3 -37.85 10.33 18.34
N ILE A 4 -38.89 11.16 18.41
CA ILE A 4 -40.15 10.82 19.08
C ILE A 4 -40.83 9.66 18.37
N ARG A 5 -40.91 9.70 17.03
CA ARG A 5 -41.51 8.62 16.23
C ARG A 5 -40.73 7.30 16.34
N MET A 6 -39.40 7.35 16.37
CA MET A 6 -38.56 6.17 16.58
C MET A 6 -38.88 5.43 17.89
N ASP A 7 -39.13 6.18 18.97
CA ASP A 7 -39.37 5.61 20.30
C ASP A 7 -40.84 5.17 20.52
N THR A 8 -41.79 5.69 19.73
CA THR A 8 -43.24 5.43 19.91
C THR A 8 -43.90 4.56 18.84
N GLU A 9 -43.37 4.52 17.61
CA GLU A 9 -43.92 3.72 16.51
C GLU A 9 -43.11 2.42 16.32
N THR A 10 -43.70 1.28 16.70
CA THR A 10 -43.09 -0.07 16.63
C THR A 10 -42.79 -0.59 15.21
N GLY A 11 -43.05 0.21 14.17
CA GLY A 11 -42.80 -0.12 12.76
C GLY A 11 -42.04 0.95 11.97
N PHE A 12 -41.63 2.05 12.61
CA PHE A 12 -41.00 3.19 11.94
C PHE A 12 -39.70 2.82 11.20
N LEU A 13 -38.86 1.96 11.81
CA LEU A 13 -37.64 1.48 11.17
C LEU A 13 -37.91 0.53 9.99
N SER A 14 -39.04 -0.19 10.02
CA SER A 14 -39.47 -1.07 8.93
C SER A 14 -39.92 -0.28 7.69
N GLU A 15 -40.51 0.91 7.87
CA GLU A 15 -40.81 1.84 6.77
C GLU A 15 -39.54 2.38 6.09
N LEU A 16 -38.44 2.51 6.84
CA LEU A 16 -37.15 2.95 6.29
C LEU A 16 -36.37 1.81 5.59
N ASN A 17 -36.83 0.56 5.76
CA ASN A 17 -36.18 -0.62 5.22
C ASN A 17 -36.37 -0.64 3.70
N GLY A 18 -35.30 -0.31 2.95
CA GLY A 18 -35.33 -0.11 1.49
C GLY A 18 -35.16 1.34 1.01
N LEU A 19 -35.32 2.34 1.90
CA LEU A 19 -34.97 3.74 1.60
C LEU A 19 -33.47 4.03 1.77
N PHE A 20 -32.81 3.29 2.65
CA PHE A 20 -31.36 3.15 2.58
C PHE A 20 -31.07 2.26 1.39
N SER A 21 -30.75 2.88 0.26
CA SER A 21 -30.26 2.17 -0.91
C SER A 21 -29.23 1.14 -0.44
N ASN A 22 -29.47 -0.14 -0.77
CA ASN A 22 -28.41 -1.14 -0.87
C ASN A 22 -27.43 -0.61 -1.93
N ARG A 23 -26.63 0.40 -1.56
CA ARG A 23 -25.49 0.80 -2.36
C ARG A 23 -24.66 -0.45 -2.32
N THR A 24 -24.59 -1.14 -3.45
CA THR A 24 -23.49 -2.06 -3.73
C THR A 24 -22.27 -1.28 -3.27
N GLU A 25 -21.68 -1.67 -2.14
CA GLU A 25 -20.51 -0.99 -1.62
C GLU A 25 -19.50 -1.10 -2.75
N TRP A 26 -19.34 -0.02 -3.50
CA TRP A 26 -18.39 0.05 -4.58
C TRP A 26 -17.05 0.09 -3.90
N HIS A 27 -16.54 -1.07 -3.53
CA HIS A 27 -15.17 -1.23 -3.09
C HIS A 27 -14.32 -1.08 -4.35
N PRO A 28 -13.48 -0.05 -4.46
CA PRO A 28 -12.50 0.02 -5.52
C PRO A 28 -11.68 -1.27 -5.45
N ARG A 29 -11.59 -2.01 -6.57
CA ARG A 29 -10.78 -3.22 -6.59
C ARG A 29 -9.34 -2.85 -6.18
N PRO A 30 -8.72 -3.60 -5.28
CA PRO A 30 -7.34 -3.35 -4.89
C PRO A 30 -6.46 -3.27 -6.13
N LEU A 31 -5.50 -2.33 -6.13
CA LEU A 31 -4.57 -2.22 -7.25
C LEU A 31 -3.77 -3.51 -7.43
N LEU A 32 -3.40 -4.18 -6.33
CA LEU A 32 -2.77 -5.48 -6.30
C LEU A 32 -3.49 -6.34 -5.26
N GLU A 33 -3.76 -7.60 -5.56
CA GLU A 33 -4.20 -8.55 -4.55
C GLU A 33 -3.01 -8.86 -3.64
N ALA A 34 -3.18 -8.63 -2.33
CA ALA A 34 -2.14 -8.83 -1.32
C ALA A 34 -1.98 -10.33 -0.98
N THR A 35 -1.80 -11.17 -2.00
CA THR A 35 -1.40 -12.58 -1.84
C THR A 35 0.10 -12.66 -1.54
N GLU A 36 0.54 -13.72 -0.85
CA GLU A 36 1.95 -13.92 -0.49
C GLU A 36 2.87 -13.88 -1.72
N GLU A 37 2.49 -14.57 -2.79
CA GLU A 37 3.23 -14.58 -4.06
C GLU A 37 3.38 -13.17 -4.67
N ASN A 38 2.33 -12.35 -4.64
CA ASN A 38 2.37 -11.00 -5.16
C ASN A 38 3.23 -10.08 -4.27
N CYS A 39 3.18 -10.28 -2.95
CA CYS A 39 4.01 -9.54 -2.00
C CYS A 39 5.49 -9.85 -2.22
N GLU A 40 5.86 -11.13 -2.35
CA GLU A 40 7.24 -11.54 -2.64
C GLU A 40 7.71 -11.06 -4.01
N ALA A 41 6.89 -11.22 -5.05
CA ALA A 41 7.24 -10.76 -6.39
C ALA A 41 7.42 -9.23 -6.43
N PHE A 42 6.60 -8.49 -5.68
CA PHE A 42 6.75 -7.04 -5.55
C PHE A 42 8.02 -6.67 -4.76
N ARG A 43 8.34 -7.40 -3.68
CA ARG A 43 9.58 -7.25 -2.90
C ARG A 43 10.81 -7.40 -3.79
N LEU A 44 10.91 -8.51 -4.53
CA LEU A 44 12.02 -8.79 -5.43
C LEU A 44 12.12 -7.75 -6.55
N TRP A 45 10.97 -7.28 -7.06
CA TRP A 45 10.97 -6.22 -8.07
C TRP A 45 11.48 -4.88 -7.51
N LEU A 46 11.12 -4.52 -6.27
CA LEU A 46 11.66 -3.35 -5.61
C LEU A 46 13.16 -3.47 -5.35
N GLU A 47 13.65 -4.64 -4.94
CA GLU A 47 15.09 -4.91 -4.78
C GLU A 47 15.84 -4.71 -6.10
N MET A 48 15.29 -5.18 -7.22
CA MET A 48 15.86 -4.96 -8.55
C MET A 48 15.80 -3.48 -8.96
N LEU A 49 14.69 -2.79 -8.68
CA LEU A 49 14.51 -1.38 -9.03
C LEU A 49 15.46 -0.47 -8.24
N TRP A 50 15.74 -0.84 -7.00
CA TRP A 50 16.58 -0.09 -6.06
C TRP A 50 17.93 -0.76 -5.82
N ALA A 51 18.40 -1.57 -6.77
CA ALA A 51 19.68 -2.27 -6.68
C ALA A 51 20.86 -1.29 -6.61
N GLU A 52 20.80 -0.21 -7.40
CA GLU A 52 21.83 0.85 -7.46
C GLU A 52 21.83 1.77 -6.22
N LEU A 53 20.82 1.67 -5.36
CA LEU A 53 20.76 2.49 -4.14
C LEU A 53 21.60 1.88 -3.02
N PRO A 54 22.21 2.70 -2.15
CA PRO A 54 22.98 2.21 -1.02
C PRO A 54 22.09 1.39 -0.07
N GLU A 55 22.71 0.45 0.63
CA GLU A 55 22.03 -0.42 1.60
C GLU A 55 21.50 0.34 2.81
N ALA A 56 22.14 1.46 3.15
CA ALA A 56 21.65 2.44 4.10
C ALA A 56 21.05 3.64 3.35
N LEU A 57 19.72 3.78 3.38
CA LEU A 57 19.01 4.87 2.72
C LEU A 57 18.83 6.06 3.67
N PRO A 58 19.21 7.28 3.28
CA PRO A 58 18.81 8.48 4.03
C PRO A 58 17.28 8.57 4.12
N THR A 59 16.79 9.03 5.26
CA THR A 59 15.34 9.18 5.53
C THR A 59 14.62 10.00 4.45
N GLN A 60 15.28 11.05 3.95
CA GLN A 60 14.75 11.90 2.87
C GLN A 60 14.59 11.12 1.56
N THR A 61 15.62 10.38 1.15
CA THR A 61 15.59 9.57 -0.08
C THR A 61 14.52 8.48 -0.01
N ALA A 62 14.40 7.79 1.13
CA ALA A 62 13.36 6.78 1.33
C ALA A 62 11.94 7.37 1.22
N ALA A 63 11.75 8.57 1.76
CA ALA A 63 10.49 9.29 1.67
C ALA A 63 10.16 9.65 0.21
N GLU A 64 11.12 10.17 -0.55
CA GLU A 64 10.95 10.56 -1.96
C GLU A 64 10.60 9.37 -2.86
N LEU A 65 11.23 8.21 -2.66
CA LEU A 65 10.99 7.00 -3.46
C LEU A 65 9.51 6.56 -3.44
N VAL A 66 8.87 6.68 -2.28
CA VAL A 66 7.49 6.23 -2.05
C VAL A 66 6.49 7.40 -2.06
N GLY A 67 6.99 8.64 -2.12
CA GLY A 67 6.21 9.87 -2.03
C GLY A 67 5.65 10.15 -0.63
N TYR A 68 6.29 9.64 0.42
CA TYR A 68 5.95 9.96 1.80
C TYR A 68 6.57 11.28 2.25
N ASN A 69 6.04 11.82 3.34
CA ASN A 69 6.66 12.93 4.06
C ASN A 69 7.80 12.36 4.95
N PRO A 70 9.01 12.96 5.01
CA PRO A 70 10.09 12.47 5.86
C PRO A 70 9.70 12.25 7.33
N GLN A 71 8.81 13.07 7.91
CA GLN A 71 8.29 12.84 9.26
C GLN A 71 7.64 11.47 9.41
N ARG A 72 6.99 10.96 8.35
CA ARG A 72 6.34 9.67 8.40
C ARG A 72 7.33 8.52 8.47
N ILE A 73 8.49 8.66 7.82
CA ILE A 73 9.58 7.69 7.97
C ILE A 73 10.15 7.74 9.40
N HIS A 74 10.30 8.93 9.99
CA HIS A 74 10.72 9.06 11.39
C HIS A 74 9.73 8.40 12.37
N GLU A 75 8.42 8.46 12.10
CA GLU A 75 7.42 7.74 12.88
C GLU A 75 7.57 6.23 12.77
N LEU A 76 7.79 5.69 11.56
CA LEU A 76 8.02 4.25 11.36
C LEU A 76 9.22 3.75 12.14
N ILE A 77 10.27 4.56 12.21
CA ILE A 77 11.45 4.27 13.01
C ILE A 77 11.10 4.31 14.51
N ARG A 78 10.30 5.28 14.95
CA ARG A 78 9.85 5.38 16.35
C ARG A 78 8.94 4.21 16.74
N GLU A 79 8.17 3.69 15.81
CA GLU A 79 7.33 2.49 15.96
C GLU A 79 8.15 1.18 15.92
N GLU A 80 9.50 1.25 15.84
CA GLU A 80 10.43 0.12 15.71
C GLU A 80 10.15 -0.77 14.49
N THR A 81 9.38 -0.28 13.51
CA THR A 81 9.08 -1.02 12.27
C THR A 81 10.23 -0.98 11.26
N LEU A 82 11.15 -0.02 11.41
CA LEU A 82 12.33 0.14 10.58
C LEU A 82 13.55 0.38 11.47
N HIS A 83 14.57 -0.44 11.34
CA HIS A 83 15.85 -0.19 11.98
C HIS A 83 16.50 1.03 11.34
N SER A 84 16.98 1.91 12.20
CA SER A 84 17.67 3.12 11.78
C SER A 84 18.97 3.31 12.51
N ILE A 85 19.94 3.88 11.81
CA ILE A 85 21.22 4.29 12.36
C ILE A 85 21.31 5.80 12.18
N LYS A 86 21.52 6.52 13.27
CA LYS A 86 21.78 7.95 13.24
C LYS A 86 23.27 8.18 13.09
N MET A 87 23.68 8.81 11.99
CA MET A 87 25.07 9.18 11.75
C MET A 87 25.15 10.71 11.62
N GLY A 88 25.65 11.36 12.66
CA GLY A 88 25.65 12.82 12.78
C GLY A 88 24.23 13.39 12.83
N ASN A 89 23.89 14.27 11.88
CA ASN A 89 22.58 14.90 11.77
C ASN A 89 21.61 14.15 10.82
N THR A 90 22.09 13.10 10.14
CA THR A 90 21.30 12.34 9.17
C THR A 90 20.92 10.98 9.74
N GLN A 91 19.66 10.60 9.56
CA GLN A 91 19.16 9.29 9.95
C GLN A 91 19.02 8.41 8.72
N TYR A 92 19.61 7.22 8.80
CA TYR A 92 19.61 6.21 7.75
C TYR A 92 18.71 5.05 8.15
N CYS A 93 17.97 4.50 7.19
CA CYS A 93 17.14 3.32 7.34
C CYS A 93 17.73 2.17 6.53
N VAL A 94 17.54 0.94 7.02
CA VAL A 94 17.98 -0.27 6.31
C VAL A 94 17.09 -0.47 5.08
N LYS A 95 17.71 -0.54 3.89
CA LYS A 95 16.99 -0.67 2.61
C LYS A 95 16.13 -1.92 2.56
N GLU A 96 16.68 -3.05 3.01
CA GLU A 96 16.00 -4.34 2.98
C GLU A 96 14.70 -4.32 3.81
N GLU A 97 14.76 -3.83 5.05
CA GLU A 97 13.57 -3.70 5.90
C GLU A 97 12.56 -2.72 5.34
N PHE A 98 13.03 -1.62 4.74
CA PHE A 98 12.17 -0.67 4.07
C PHE A 98 11.43 -1.32 2.90
N ILE A 99 12.11 -2.12 2.07
CA ILE A 99 11.49 -2.87 0.98
C ILE A 99 10.49 -3.90 1.52
N CYS A 100 10.85 -4.67 2.55
CA CYS A 100 9.95 -5.63 3.20
C CYS A 100 8.69 -4.95 3.74
N TYR A 101 8.83 -3.79 4.38
CA TYR A 101 7.70 -2.99 4.85
C TYR A 101 6.81 -2.52 3.70
N MET A 102 7.40 -2.04 2.60
CA MET A 102 6.64 -1.63 1.41
C MET A 102 6.00 -2.80 0.66
N ALA A 103 6.55 -4.01 0.77
CA ALA A 103 5.97 -5.22 0.22
C ALA A 103 4.96 -5.89 1.16
N SER A 104 4.72 -5.35 2.35
CA SER A 104 3.78 -5.94 3.30
C SER A 104 2.34 -5.93 2.76
N PRO A 105 1.55 -6.99 3.05
CA PRO A 105 0.19 -7.12 2.55
C PRO A 105 -0.71 -5.98 3.05
N GLN A 106 -0.45 -5.46 4.25
CA GLN A 106 -1.17 -4.32 4.82
C GLN A 106 -0.96 -3.04 4.00
N LYS A 107 0.25 -2.82 3.47
CA LYS A 107 0.57 -1.64 2.66
C LYS A 107 0.08 -1.76 1.22
N LEU A 108 0.23 -2.93 0.63
CA LEU A 108 -0.27 -3.20 -0.71
C LEU A 108 -1.80 -3.12 -0.80
N SER A 109 -2.50 -3.47 0.28
CA SER A 109 -3.96 -3.36 0.36
C SER A 109 -4.46 -1.91 0.39
N ASN A 110 -3.67 -0.98 0.94
CA ASN A 110 -4.09 0.42 1.08
C ASN A 110 -2.97 1.41 0.67
N PRO A 111 -2.69 1.53 -0.63
CA PRO A 111 -1.67 2.45 -1.12
C PRO A 111 -2.15 3.90 -0.97
N ARG A 112 -1.56 4.64 -0.03
CA ARG A 112 -1.99 6.01 0.30
C ARG A 112 -1.45 7.08 -0.64
N THR A 113 -0.20 6.96 -1.09
CA THR A 113 0.47 7.98 -1.93
C THR A 113 0.35 7.67 -3.41
N GLU A 114 0.19 8.71 -4.23
CA GLU A 114 0.14 8.56 -5.69
C GLU A 114 1.43 7.94 -6.24
N ARG A 115 2.59 8.34 -5.70
CA ARG A 115 3.88 7.78 -6.12
C ARG A 115 3.97 6.27 -5.86
N TYR A 116 3.45 5.80 -4.73
CA TYR A 116 3.39 4.38 -4.44
C TYR A 116 2.37 3.64 -5.30
N LYS A 117 1.22 4.27 -5.63
CA LYS A 117 0.27 3.72 -6.61
C LYS A 117 0.90 3.56 -8.00
N GLU A 118 1.74 4.51 -8.42
CA GLU A 118 2.50 4.42 -9.67
C GLU A 118 3.47 3.24 -9.66
N LEU A 119 4.22 3.03 -8.57
CA LEU A 119 5.11 1.86 -8.43
C LEU A 119 4.34 0.54 -8.61
N ILE A 120 3.16 0.42 -8.00
CA ILE A 120 2.32 -0.78 -8.15
C ILE A 120 1.83 -0.94 -9.60
N ARG A 121 1.48 0.15 -10.29
CA ARG A 121 1.07 0.12 -11.70
C ARG A 121 2.21 -0.32 -12.62
N GLU A 122 3.42 0.20 -12.40
CA GLU A 122 4.63 -0.18 -13.13
C GLU A 122 4.96 -1.67 -12.94
N PHE A 123 4.87 -2.16 -11.70
CA PHE A 123 5.03 -3.58 -11.40
C PHE A 123 4.03 -4.44 -12.18
N LYS A 124 2.73 -4.08 -12.16
CA LYS A 124 1.70 -4.81 -12.93
C LYS A 124 1.94 -4.77 -14.43
N TYR A 125 2.44 -3.65 -14.95
CA TYR A 125 2.78 -3.53 -16.36
C TYR A 125 3.92 -4.49 -16.74
N LYS A 126 4.97 -4.56 -15.92
CA LYS A 126 6.06 -5.53 -16.08
C LYS A 126 5.59 -6.98 -15.98
N GLN A 127 4.78 -7.30 -14.98
CA GLN A 127 4.23 -8.65 -14.77
C GLN A 127 3.43 -9.12 -16.00
N ARG A 128 2.59 -8.25 -16.57
CA ARG A 128 1.85 -8.52 -17.82
C ARG A 128 2.77 -8.72 -19.02
N ARG A 129 3.84 -7.92 -19.13
CA ARG A 129 4.80 -8.02 -20.23
C ARG A 129 5.63 -9.31 -20.16
N CYS A 130 6.07 -9.71 -18.97
CA CYS A 130 6.77 -10.98 -18.76
C CYS A 130 5.87 -12.17 -19.10
N LYS A 131 4.60 -12.15 -18.65
CA LYS A 131 3.63 -13.20 -18.97
C LYS A 131 3.40 -13.36 -20.48
N ARG A 132 3.31 -12.24 -21.23
CA ARG A 132 3.19 -12.26 -22.69
C ARG A 132 4.44 -12.78 -23.41
N ARG A 133 5.63 -12.52 -22.88
CA ARG A 133 6.89 -12.99 -23.47
C ARG A 133 7.07 -14.50 -23.33
N MET A 134 6.63 -15.08 -22.22
CA MET A 134 6.69 -16.53 -22.01
C MET A 134 5.74 -17.26 -22.97
N MET A 135 4.51 -16.77 -23.16
CA MET A 135 3.56 -17.37 -24.10
C MET A 135 4.01 -17.34 -25.57
N ASN A 136 4.90 -16.42 -25.94
CA ASN A 136 5.42 -16.30 -27.32
C ASN A 136 6.75 -17.04 -27.53
N ALA A 137 7.34 -17.64 -26.48
CA ALA A 137 8.57 -18.42 -26.57
C ALA A 137 8.31 -19.93 -26.73
N ASP A 138 7.06 -20.35 -26.52
CA ASP A 138 6.60 -21.75 -26.62
C ASP A 138 5.91 -22.06 -27.96
N THR A 139 6.12 -21.26 -29.00
CA THR A 139 5.59 -21.46 -30.38
C THR A 139 6.71 -21.41 -31.40
#